data_AF-A0A0F8XRM8-F1
#
_entry.id   AF-A0A0F8XRM8-F1
#
_cell.length_a   1.000
_cell.length_b   1.000
_cell.length_c   1.000
_cell.angle_alpha   90.00
_cell.angle_beta   90.00
_cell.angle_gamma   90.00
#
_symmetry.space_group_name_H-M   'P 1'
#
loop_
_entity.id
_entity.type
_entity.pdbx_description
1 polymer ?
#
loop_
_entity_poly.entity_id
_entity_poly.type
_entity_poly.pdbx_seq_one_letter_code
_entity_poly.pdbx_strand_id
1 'polypeptide(L)'
;HAPITMARKPAPPPPPPSSIRATSKKPAKPVAPSYPNGSFGIGGALESISPIFRVHEISSWRQHIEFLWNFLRTDFQVNANTSCDTHVHLSRAGGYSLADLKQICQSIIHFEPAFEALLPEDRLSNEYARSNWLDNANFGHRNLSRKQSIAVIQRASSMRELVLLMNPDHDKMFGWNFLYNLEPRGLV
;
A
#
# COMPACT_ATOMS: atom_id res chain seq x y z
N HIS A 1 -40.56 10.34 -17.07
CA HIS A 1 -41.14 8.98 -17.18
C HIS A 1 -40.02 8.00 -17.51
N ALA A 2 -39.67 7.10 -16.57
CA ALA A 2 -38.74 6.00 -16.79
C ALA A 2 -39.46 4.76 -17.37
N PRO A 3 -38.71 3.74 -17.80
CA PRO A 3 -38.86 2.49 -17.05
C PRO A 3 -37.53 1.95 -16.52
N ILE A 4 -37.66 1.41 -15.31
CA ILE A 4 -36.69 0.71 -14.49
C ILE A 4 -36.81 -0.79 -14.81
N THR A 5 -35.70 -1.53 -14.86
CA THR A 5 -35.74 -2.98 -14.60
C THR A 5 -34.91 -3.28 -13.35
N MET A 6 -35.62 -3.66 -12.28
CA MET A 6 -35.03 -4.19 -11.04
C MET A 6 -35.01 -5.72 -11.14
N ALA A 7 -33.87 -6.34 -10.85
CA ALA A 7 -33.79 -7.78 -10.62
C ALA A 7 -33.63 -8.08 -9.12
N ARG A 8 -34.40 -9.06 -8.63
CA ARG A 8 -34.40 -9.56 -7.25
C ARG A 8 -33.12 -10.36 -6.99
N LYS A 9 -32.49 -10.21 -5.81
CA LYS A 9 -31.31 -11.03 -5.43
C LYS A 9 -31.66 -12.54 -5.45
N PRO A 10 -30.84 -13.41 -6.05
CA PRO A 10 -31.04 -14.87 -5.99
C PRO A 10 -30.76 -15.42 -4.59
N ALA A 11 -31.35 -16.57 -4.26
CA ALA A 11 -31.10 -17.32 -3.03
C ALA A 11 -29.65 -17.85 -2.97
N PRO A 12 -29.06 -18.01 -1.78
CA PRO A 12 -27.69 -18.51 -1.64
C PRO A 12 -27.59 -20.00 -2.05
N PRO A 13 -26.45 -20.42 -2.62
CA PRO A 13 -26.23 -21.81 -2.99
C PRO A 13 -26.04 -22.72 -1.76
N PRO A 14 -26.35 -24.04 -1.87
CA PRO A 14 -26.15 -25.00 -0.78
C PRO A 14 -24.66 -25.20 -0.47
N PRO A 15 -24.31 -25.61 0.77
CA PRO A 15 -22.91 -25.81 1.16
C PRO A 15 -22.27 -26.99 0.41
N PRO A 16 -20.96 -26.93 0.10
CA PRO A 16 -20.27 -27.99 -0.62
C PRO A 16 -20.02 -29.24 0.26
N PRO A 17 -19.98 -30.45 -0.33
CA PRO A 17 -19.66 -31.68 0.37
C PRO A 17 -18.19 -31.74 0.81
N SER A 18 -17.93 -32.52 1.87
CA SER A 18 -16.64 -32.63 2.56
C SER A 18 -15.53 -33.32 1.74
N SER A 19 -14.37 -32.65 1.76
CA SER A 19 -12.97 -33.03 1.41
C SER A 19 -12.69 -34.25 0.53
N ILE A 20 -12.06 -34.01 -0.64
CA ILE A 20 -11.14 -34.95 -1.29
C ILE A 20 -9.86 -34.22 -1.73
N ARG A 21 -8.74 -34.61 -1.08
CA ARG A 21 -7.33 -34.70 -1.52
C ARG A 21 -6.85 -33.81 -2.69
N ALA A 22 -5.94 -32.88 -2.37
CA ALA A 22 -5.25 -32.02 -3.34
C ALA A 22 -4.21 -32.79 -4.17
N THR A 23 -4.30 -32.67 -5.49
CA THR A 23 -3.20 -32.92 -6.44
C THR A 23 -2.85 -31.62 -7.14
N SER A 24 -1.60 -31.19 -7.04
CA SER A 24 -1.07 -29.92 -7.55
C SER A 24 -1.23 -29.78 -9.07
N LYS A 25 -1.97 -28.76 -9.51
CA LYS A 25 -1.95 -28.25 -10.90
C LYS A 25 -1.34 -26.84 -10.91
N LYS A 26 -0.44 -26.57 -11.87
CA LYS A 26 0.18 -25.25 -12.12
C LYS A 26 -0.90 -24.16 -12.26
N PRO A 27 -0.65 -22.92 -11.75
CA PRO A 27 -1.62 -21.84 -11.86
C PRO A 27 -1.79 -21.43 -13.34
N ALA A 28 -3.05 -21.40 -13.78
CA ALA A 28 -3.42 -20.86 -15.09
C ALA A 28 -3.30 -19.33 -15.09
N LYS A 29 -2.90 -18.74 -16.21
CA LYS A 29 -2.88 -17.29 -16.40
C LYS A 29 -4.29 -16.71 -16.21
N PRO A 30 -4.45 -15.52 -15.59
CA PRO A 30 -5.75 -14.88 -15.45
C PRO A 30 -6.32 -14.55 -16.83
N VAL A 31 -7.60 -14.87 -17.05
CA VAL A 31 -8.35 -14.44 -18.24
C VAL A 31 -8.70 -12.96 -18.06
N ALA A 32 -8.37 -12.12 -19.05
CA ALA A 32 -8.69 -10.69 -19.01
C ALA A 32 -10.21 -10.46 -19.01
N PRO A 33 -10.73 -9.47 -18.26
CA PRO A 33 -12.16 -9.15 -18.27
C PRO A 33 -12.59 -8.61 -19.64
N SER A 34 -13.70 -9.11 -20.19
CA SER A 34 -14.34 -8.52 -21.36
C SER A 34 -15.31 -7.42 -20.93
N TYR A 35 -15.09 -6.18 -21.39
CA TYR A 35 -15.97 -5.05 -21.11
C TYR A 35 -16.96 -4.82 -22.27
N PRO A 36 -18.22 -4.43 -21.98
CA PRO A 36 -19.22 -4.15 -23.01
C PRO A 36 -18.89 -2.88 -23.82
N ASN A 37 -19.29 -2.88 -25.10
CA ASN A 37 -19.07 -1.75 -26.01
C ASN A 37 -19.74 -0.48 -25.47
N GLY A 38 -18.93 0.57 -25.28
CA GLY A 38 -19.33 1.84 -24.67
C GLY A 38 -18.58 2.20 -23.39
N SER A 39 -17.75 1.30 -22.86
CA SER A 39 -16.79 1.63 -21.80
C SER A 39 -15.69 2.55 -22.35
N PHE A 40 -15.60 3.79 -21.87
CA PHE A 40 -14.36 4.55 -21.96
C PHE A 40 -13.34 3.87 -21.05
N GLY A 41 -12.49 3.03 -21.66
CA GLY A 41 -11.47 2.27 -20.99
C GLY A 41 -10.49 1.74 -22.03
N ILE A 42 -9.68 2.63 -22.58
CA ILE A 42 -8.34 2.22 -23.03
C ILE A 42 -7.74 1.53 -21.81
N GLY A 43 -7.30 0.28 -21.94
CA GLY A 43 -6.87 -0.60 -20.85
C GLY A 43 -5.63 -0.13 -20.09
N GLY A 44 -5.69 1.05 -19.49
CA GLY A 44 -4.68 1.64 -18.62
C GLY A 44 -5.21 1.74 -17.19
N ALA A 45 -4.29 1.65 -16.23
CA ALA A 45 -4.56 2.00 -14.85
C ALA A 45 -4.93 3.49 -14.77
N LEU A 46 -5.94 3.82 -13.97
CA LEU A 46 -6.29 5.20 -13.65
C LEU A 46 -5.68 5.54 -12.28
N GLU A 47 -4.80 6.54 -12.25
CA GLU A 47 -4.21 7.05 -11.02
C GLU A 47 -4.72 8.47 -10.76
N SER A 48 -5.21 8.72 -9.54
CA SER A 48 -5.57 10.06 -9.08
C SER A 48 -4.47 10.56 -8.14
N ILE A 49 -3.78 11.62 -8.54
CA ILE A 49 -2.67 12.21 -7.80
C ILE A 49 -3.11 13.56 -7.23
N SER A 50 -2.97 13.74 -5.92
CA SER A 50 -3.26 15.02 -5.28
C SER A 50 -2.16 16.06 -5.56
N PRO A 51 -2.45 17.37 -5.48
CA PRO A 51 -1.39 18.34 -5.27
C PRO A 51 -0.66 18.06 -3.95
N ILE A 52 0.53 18.65 -3.79
CA ILE A 52 1.26 18.59 -2.52
C ILE A 52 0.50 19.38 -1.46
N PHE A 53 0.06 18.70 -0.41
CA PHE A 53 -0.56 19.35 0.74
C PHE A 53 0.50 19.78 1.75
N ARG A 54 0.52 21.07 2.09
CA ARG A 54 1.33 21.57 3.21
C ARG A 54 0.54 21.37 4.50
N VAL A 55 1.03 20.49 5.36
CA VAL A 55 0.37 20.18 6.64
C VAL A 55 0.83 21.18 7.70
N HIS A 56 -0.13 21.95 8.22
CA HIS A 56 0.01 22.87 9.35
C HIS A 56 -1.33 22.96 10.09
N GLU A 57 -1.36 23.60 11.27
CA GLU A 57 -2.52 23.59 12.18
C GLU A 57 -3.85 23.96 11.50
N ILE A 58 -3.84 24.96 10.63
CA ILE A 58 -5.02 25.46 9.90
C ILE A 58 -5.17 24.90 8.47
N SER A 59 -4.43 23.85 8.10
CA SER A 59 -4.45 23.31 6.72
C SER A 59 -5.73 22.54 6.39
N SER A 60 -6.24 22.72 5.17
CA SER A 60 -7.51 22.12 4.71
C SER A 60 -7.37 20.80 3.94
N TRP A 61 -6.21 20.14 4.03
CA TRP A 61 -5.90 18.95 3.22
C TRP A 61 -6.93 17.84 3.43
N ARG A 62 -7.38 17.67 4.67
CA ARG A 62 -8.34 16.63 5.03
C ARG A 62 -9.68 16.87 4.34
N GLN A 63 -10.17 18.11 4.33
CA GLN A 63 -11.41 18.49 3.64
C GLN A 63 -11.30 18.24 2.14
N HIS A 64 -10.14 18.46 1.52
CA HIS A 64 -9.93 18.17 0.10
C HIS A 64 -10.02 16.66 -0.20
N ILE A 65 -9.42 15.83 0.64
CA ILE A 65 -9.51 14.35 0.52
C ILE A 65 -10.95 13.88 0.74
N GLU A 66 -11.63 14.39 1.77
CA GLU A 66 -13.03 14.06 2.05
C GLU A 66 -13.96 14.48 0.91
N PHE A 67 -13.73 15.65 0.32
CA PHE A 67 -14.47 16.15 -0.84
C PHE A 67 -14.30 15.22 -2.06
N LEU A 68 -13.06 14.84 -2.39
CA LEU A 68 -12.78 13.91 -3.49
C LEU A 68 -13.52 12.58 -3.30
N TRP A 69 -13.38 11.96 -2.13
CA TRP A 69 -14.06 10.69 -1.84
C TRP A 69 -15.59 10.82 -1.81
N ASN A 70 -16.12 11.99 -1.41
CA ASN A 70 -17.55 12.23 -1.47
C ASN A 70 -18.04 12.34 -2.92
N PHE A 71 -17.33 13.08 -3.77
CA PHE A 71 -17.61 13.17 -5.20
C PHE A 71 -17.57 11.79 -5.88
N LEU A 72 -16.48 11.03 -5.67
CA LEU A 72 -16.33 9.68 -6.24
C LEU A 72 -17.46 8.73 -5.83
N ARG A 73 -17.89 8.77 -4.57
CA ARG A 73 -18.99 7.90 -4.09
C ARG A 73 -20.38 8.35 -4.52
N THR A 74 -20.58 9.65 -4.81
CA THR A 74 -21.88 10.20 -5.19
C THR A 74 -22.13 9.99 -6.68
N ASP A 75 -21.10 10.20 -7.50
CA ASP A 75 -21.25 10.27 -8.95
C ASP A 75 -20.76 9.00 -9.67
N PHE A 76 -20.05 8.10 -8.98
CA PHE A 76 -19.47 6.87 -9.57
C PHE A 76 -19.69 5.62 -8.71
N GLN A 77 -19.67 4.45 -9.35
CA GLN A 77 -19.54 3.17 -8.65
C GLN A 77 -18.07 2.84 -8.44
N VAL A 78 -17.60 2.98 -7.20
CA VAL A 78 -16.23 2.63 -6.81
C VAL A 78 -16.18 1.16 -6.37
N ASN A 79 -15.46 0.33 -7.12
CA ASN A 79 -15.17 -1.06 -6.75
C ASN A 79 -13.67 -1.18 -6.49
N ALA A 80 -13.30 -1.65 -5.30
CA ALA A 80 -11.91 -1.98 -4.97
C ALA A 80 -11.64 -3.46 -5.29
N ASN A 81 -10.41 -3.76 -5.72
CA ASN A 81 -9.89 -5.11 -5.83
C ASN A 81 -8.38 -5.10 -5.49
N THR A 82 -7.73 -6.25 -5.62
CA THR A 82 -6.31 -6.41 -5.25
C THR A 82 -5.33 -5.60 -6.10
N SER A 83 -5.75 -5.05 -7.24
CA SER A 83 -4.95 -4.12 -8.06
C SER A 83 -5.16 -2.65 -7.71
N CYS A 84 -6.07 -2.33 -6.78
CA CYS A 84 -6.26 -0.97 -6.29
C CYS A 84 -5.32 -0.70 -5.12
N ASP A 85 -4.58 0.39 -5.19
CA ASP A 85 -3.68 0.82 -4.13
C ASP A 85 -3.91 2.29 -3.75
N THR A 86 -3.30 2.66 -2.62
CA THR A 86 -3.16 4.04 -2.20
C THR A 86 -1.80 4.12 -1.55
N HIS A 87 -0.98 5.03 -2.03
CA HIS A 87 0.31 5.33 -1.43
C HIS A 87 0.34 6.83 -1.08
N VAL A 88 1.03 7.15 0.01
CA VAL A 88 1.11 8.51 0.53
C VAL A 88 2.57 8.91 0.61
N HIS A 89 2.93 9.99 -0.09
CA HIS A 89 4.27 10.58 -0.01
C HIS A 89 4.32 11.58 1.15
N LEU A 90 5.21 11.34 2.11
CA LEU A 90 5.44 12.24 3.24
C LEU A 90 6.82 12.86 3.13
N SER A 91 6.87 14.18 3.21
CA SER A 91 8.11 14.94 3.21
C SER A 91 8.11 16.00 4.30
N ARG A 92 9.31 16.33 4.82
CA ARG A 92 9.50 17.43 5.75
C ARG A 92 10.16 18.59 5.02
N ALA A 93 9.66 19.81 5.24
CA ALA A 93 10.36 21.02 4.78
C ALA A 93 11.80 21.05 5.34
N GLY A 94 12.78 21.31 4.48
CA GLY A 94 14.21 21.22 4.83
C GLY A 94 14.79 19.80 4.86
N GLY A 95 13.96 18.78 4.60
CA GLY A 95 14.36 17.37 4.59
C GLY A 95 14.51 16.75 5.98
N TYR A 96 14.88 15.47 5.99
CA TYR A 96 15.16 14.71 7.20
C TYR A 96 16.66 14.68 7.49
N SER A 97 17.05 14.87 8.75
CA SER A 97 18.40 14.50 9.20
C SER A 97 18.48 12.98 9.37
N LEU A 98 19.70 12.43 9.45
CA LEU A 98 19.89 11.01 9.76
C LEU A 98 19.25 10.64 11.12
N ALA A 99 19.32 11.53 12.10
CA ALA A 99 18.72 11.30 13.42
C ALA A 99 17.18 11.22 13.32
N ASP A 100 16.55 12.13 12.56
CA ASP A 100 15.11 12.09 12.31
C ASP A 100 14.71 10.76 11.63
N LEU A 101 15.45 10.38 10.58
CA LEU A 101 15.09 9.19 9.81
C LEU A 101 15.25 7.91 10.63
N LYS A 102 16.28 7.82 11.49
CA LYS A 102 16.41 6.70 12.44
C LYS A 102 15.17 6.56 13.33
N GLN A 103 14.66 7.65 13.89
CA GLN A 103 13.48 7.61 14.75
C GLN A 103 12.23 7.16 13.97
N ILE A 104 12.07 7.61 12.73
CA ILE A 104 10.97 7.18 11.85
C ILE A 104 11.08 5.68 11.56
N CYS A 105 12.24 5.20 11.12
CA CYS A 105 12.47 3.79 10.81
C CYS A 105 12.25 2.88 12.04
N GLN A 106 12.74 3.30 13.22
CA GLN A 106 12.50 2.56 14.47
C GLN A 106 11.01 2.52 14.84
N SER A 107 10.29 3.63 14.63
CA SER A 107 8.85 3.71 14.86
C SER A 107 8.10 2.77 13.91
N ILE A 108 8.50 2.68 12.65
CA ILE A 108 7.93 1.73 11.68
C ILE A 108 8.11 0.30 12.17
N ILE A 109 9.34 -0.12 12.51
CA ILE A 109 9.59 -1.47 13.05
C ILE A 109 8.76 -1.75 14.32
N HIS A 110 8.49 -0.72 15.12
CA HIS A 110 7.72 -0.86 16.35
C HIS A 110 6.21 -1.02 16.09
N PHE A 111 5.63 -0.16 15.24
CA PHE A 111 4.19 0.00 15.04
C PHE A 111 3.64 -0.72 13.81
N GLU A 112 4.46 -1.20 12.88
CA GLU A 112 4.01 -1.87 11.65
C GLU A 112 3.00 -3.01 11.90
N PRO A 113 3.18 -3.90 12.90
CA PRO A 113 2.17 -4.92 13.20
C PRO A 113 0.80 -4.35 13.58
N ALA A 114 0.74 -3.16 14.18
CA ALA A 114 -0.51 -2.49 14.49
C ALA A 114 -1.18 -1.90 13.24
N PHE A 115 -0.39 -1.44 12.26
CA PHE A 115 -0.93 -1.03 10.96
C PHE A 115 -1.46 -2.22 10.17
N GLU A 116 -0.72 -3.33 10.12
CA GLU A 116 -1.16 -4.55 9.44
C GLU A 116 -2.48 -5.09 10.01
N ALA A 117 -2.67 -5.02 11.33
CA ALA A 117 -3.92 -5.43 11.97
C ALA A 117 -5.16 -4.61 11.55
N LEU A 118 -4.97 -3.41 10.97
CA LEU A 118 -6.04 -2.56 10.47
C LEU A 118 -6.32 -2.78 8.98
N LEU A 119 -5.42 -3.46 8.26
CA LEU A 119 -5.56 -3.70 6.84
C LEU A 119 -6.58 -4.83 6.58
N PRO A 120 -7.36 -4.73 5.50
CA PRO A 120 -8.15 -5.85 5.00
C PRO A 120 -7.29 -7.09 4.74
N GLU A 121 -7.86 -8.28 4.90
CA GLU A 121 -7.13 -9.55 4.76
C GLU A 121 -6.46 -9.70 3.39
N ASP A 122 -7.11 -9.25 2.33
CA ASP A 122 -6.59 -9.28 0.95
C ASP A 122 -5.44 -8.28 0.70
N ARG A 123 -5.11 -7.45 1.68
CA ARG A 123 -3.97 -6.53 1.67
C ARG A 123 -2.79 -7.02 2.50
N LEU A 124 -2.99 -8.04 3.34
CA LEU A 124 -1.90 -8.68 4.08
C LEU A 124 -1.00 -9.46 3.11
N SER A 125 0.31 -9.45 3.35
CA SER A 125 1.29 -10.18 2.53
C SER A 125 1.29 -9.80 1.03
N ASN A 126 0.96 -8.55 0.70
CA ASN A 126 0.97 -8.06 -0.67
C ASN A 126 2.42 -7.83 -1.15
N GLU A 127 2.79 -8.43 -2.29
CA GLU A 127 4.14 -8.30 -2.88
C GLU A 127 4.54 -6.84 -3.13
N TYR A 128 3.58 -5.95 -3.43
CA TYR A 128 3.78 -4.53 -3.69
C TYR A 128 3.76 -3.66 -2.42
N ALA A 129 3.56 -4.25 -1.24
CA ALA A 129 3.51 -3.56 0.05
C ALA A 129 4.05 -4.45 1.18
N ARG A 130 5.23 -5.05 0.97
CA ARG A 130 5.88 -5.96 1.93
C ARG A 130 6.23 -5.25 3.24
N SER A 131 6.19 -6.00 4.33
CA SER A 131 6.55 -5.49 5.65
C SER A 131 8.04 -5.12 5.70
N ASN A 132 8.33 -3.90 6.15
CA ASN A 132 9.70 -3.47 6.37
C ASN A 132 10.37 -4.23 7.52
N TRP A 133 9.61 -4.89 8.42
CA TRP A 133 10.16 -5.74 9.47
C TRP A 133 10.18 -7.23 9.11
N LEU A 134 9.03 -7.83 8.79
CA LEU A 134 8.85 -9.29 8.63
C LEU A 134 9.47 -9.81 7.34
N ASP A 135 9.33 -9.07 6.23
CA ASP A 135 9.81 -9.51 4.90
C ASP A 135 11.24 -9.06 4.60
N ASN A 136 11.78 -8.14 5.40
CA ASN A 136 13.10 -7.55 5.16
C ASN A 136 14.22 -8.45 5.67
N ALA A 137 15.12 -8.85 4.76
CA ALA A 137 16.28 -9.70 5.02
C ALA A 137 17.27 -9.14 6.06
N ASN A 138 17.21 -7.84 6.37
CA ASN A 138 18.04 -7.22 7.41
C ASN A 138 17.43 -7.34 8.82
N PHE A 139 16.19 -7.81 8.94
CA PHE A 139 15.42 -7.77 10.19
C PHE A 139 14.69 -9.09 10.51
N GLY A 140 13.36 -9.06 10.59
CA GLY A 140 12.51 -10.15 11.07
C GLY A 140 12.62 -11.41 10.21
N HIS A 141 12.86 -11.24 8.90
CA HIS A 141 13.10 -12.37 8.00
C HIS A 141 14.30 -13.25 8.41
N ARG A 142 15.27 -12.68 9.14
CA ARG A 142 16.42 -13.40 9.74
C ARG A 142 16.25 -13.64 11.24
N ASN A 143 15.02 -13.69 11.74
CA ASN A 143 14.68 -13.92 13.14
C ASN A 143 15.18 -12.85 14.12
N LEU A 144 15.43 -11.61 13.66
CA LEU A 144 15.70 -10.51 14.59
C LEU A 144 14.40 -10.06 15.27
N SER A 145 14.42 -10.03 16.60
CA SER A 145 13.38 -9.39 17.38
C SER A 145 13.30 -7.89 17.07
N ARG A 146 12.14 -7.26 17.29
CA ARG A 146 11.98 -5.79 17.13
C ARG A 146 13.08 -4.99 17.82
N LYS A 147 13.44 -5.37 19.06
CA LYS A 147 14.50 -4.70 19.84
C LYS A 147 15.85 -4.79 19.14
N GLN A 148 16.18 -5.94 18.56
CA GLN A 148 17.42 -6.11 17.79
C GLN A 148 17.39 -5.31 16.49
N SER A 149 16.27 -5.33 15.75
CA SER A 149 16.10 -4.55 14.51
C SER A 149 16.23 -3.05 14.76
N ILE A 150 15.63 -2.52 15.84
CA ILE A 150 15.80 -1.14 16.28
C ILE A 150 17.27 -0.81 16.57
N ALA A 151 17.99 -1.72 17.23
CA ALA A 151 19.41 -1.54 17.50
C ALA A 151 20.27 -1.56 16.23
N VAL A 152 19.89 -2.33 15.20
CA VAL A 152 20.54 -2.31 13.87
C VAL A 152 20.34 -0.95 13.21
N ILE A 153 19.11 -0.44 13.17
CA ILE A 153 18.80 0.90 12.64
C ILE A 153 19.61 1.99 13.35
N GLN A 154 19.73 1.89 14.69
CA GLN A 154 20.49 2.87 15.47
C GLN A 154 21.97 2.95 15.08
N ARG A 155 22.56 1.85 14.59
CA ARG A 155 23.99 1.78 14.22
C ARG A 155 24.30 2.37 12.84
N ALA A 156 23.30 2.59 11.99
CA ALA A 156 23.53 3.14 10.65
C ALA A 156 24.30 4.47 10.72
N SER A 157 25.37 4.59 9.95
CA SER A 157 26.30 5.72 10.00
C SER A 157 25.99 6.82 8.98
N SER A 158 25.14 6.52 8.00
CA SER A 158 24.78 7.43 6.91
C SER A 158 23.34 7.29 6.48
N MET A 159 22.82 8.31 5.78
CA MET A 159 21.49 8.26 5.17
C MET A 159 21.37 7.09 4.19
N ARG A 160 22.40 6.90 3.35
CA ARG A 160 22.43 5.84 2.36
C ARG A 160 22.34 4.44 2.98
N GLU A 161 23.14 4.20 4.01
CA GLU A 161 23.13 2.93 4.75
C GLU A 161 21.76 2.68 5.37
N LEU A 162 21.16 3.68 6.03
CA LEU A 162 19.85 3.54 6.65
C LEU A 162 18.74 3.24 5.63
N VAL A 163 18.72 3.95 4.51
CA VAL A 163 17.73 3.71 3.45
C VAL A 163 17.88 2.29 2.89
N LEU A 164 19.10 1.83 2.63
CA LEU A 164 19.34 0.47 2.11
C LEU A 164 19.10 -0.63 3.16
N LEU A 165 19.14 -0.31 4.46
CA LEU A 165 18.66 -1.23 5.49
C LEU A 165 17.14 -1.43 5.39
N MET A 166 16.38 -0.34 5.18
CA MET A 166 14.92 -0.37 5.10
C MET A 166 14.37 -0.85 3.75
N ASN A 167 15.10 -0.60 2.66
CA ASN A 167 14.79 -0.96 1.28
C ASN A 167 16.02 -1.62 0.65
N PRO A 168 16.34 -2.89 1.01
CA PRO A 168 17.48 -3.61 0.45
C PRO A 168 17.38 -3.73 -1.06
N ASP A 169 18.52 -3.82 -1.74
CA ASP A 169 18.62 -3.98 -3.21
C ASP A 169 17.90 -2.90 -4.04
N HIS A 170 17.64 -1.73 -3.45
CA HIS A 170 16.82 -0.67 -4.05
C HIS A 170 15.39 -1.12 -4.34
N ASP A 171 14.88 -2.03 -3.51
CA ASP A 171 13.56 -2.59 -3.69
C ASP A 171 12.46 -1.65 -3.18
N LYS A 172 11.66 -1.18 -4.12
CA LYS A 172 10.57 -0.23 -3.90
C LYS A 172 9.29 -0.86 -3.37
N MET A 173 9.23 -2.19 -3.27
CA MET A 173 8.00 -2.94 -2.98
C MET A 173 7.74 -3.14 -1.48
N PHE A 174 8.52 -2.50 -0.61
CA PHE A 174 8.22 -2.43 0.81
C PHE A 174 7.21 -1.32 1.10
N GLY A 175 6.29 -1.55 2.02
CA GLY A 175 5.20 -0.62 2.36
C GLY A 175 5.69 0.76 2.78
N TRP A 176 6.82 0.83 3.48
CA TRP A 176 7.55 2.06 3.74
C TRP A 176 8.79 2.15 2.84
N ASN A 177 8.69 3.00 1.83
CA ASN A 177 9.72 3.19 0.83
C ASN A 177 10.49 4.50 1.05
N PHE A 178 11.81 4.38 1.28
CA PHE A 178 12.70 5.49 1.56
C PHE A 178 13.63 5.85 0.39
N LEU A 179 13.53 5.17 -0.76
CA LEU A 179 14.49 5.30 -1.86
C LEU A 179 14.59 6.70 -2.45
N TYR A 180 13.51 7.49 -2.40
CA TYR A 180 13.54 8.91 -2.78
C TYR A 180 14.53 9.76 -1.98
N ASN A 181 14.94 9.31 -0.78
CA ASN A 181 15.98 10.01 0.00
C ASN A 181 17.40 9.79 -0.56
N LEU A 182 17.58 8.91 -1.54
CA LEU A 182 18.85 8.69 -2.24
C LEU A 182 18.99 9.52 -3.51
N GLU A 183 17.88 10.05 -4.03
CA GLU A 183 17.90 10.87 -5.23
C GLU A 183 18.52 12.24 -4.95
N PRO A 184 19.31 12.80 -5.89
CA PRO A 184 19.80 14.16 -5.77
C PRO A 184 18.63 15.10 -5.55
N ARG A 185 18.70 15.97 -4.54
CA ARG A 185 17.64 16.94 -4.23
C ARG A 185 17.36 17.83 -5.44
N GLY A 186 16.32 17.50 -6.17
CA GLY A 186 15.90 18.22 -7.36
C GLY A 186 14.99 17.35 -8.19
N LEU A 187 13.70 17.33 -7.81
CA LEU A 187 12.50 17.12 -8.64
C LEU A 187 11.35 16.65 -7.74
N VAL A 188 10.79 17.58 -6.96
CA VAL A 188 9.33 17.70 -6.76
C VAL A 188 9.02 19.19 -6.61
#